data_AF-A0AAJ0BKG2-F1
#
_entry.id   AF-A0AAJ0BKG2-F1
#
_cell.length_a   1.000
_cell.length_b   1.000
_cell.length_c   1.000
_cell.angle_alpha   90.00
_cell.angle_beta   90.00
_cell.angle_gamma   90.00
#
_symmetry.space_group_name_H-M   'P 1'
#
loop_
_entity.id
_entity.type
_entity.pdbx_description
1 polymer ?
#
loop_
_entity_poly.entity_id
_entity_poly.type
_entity_poly.pdbx_seq_one_letter_code
_entity_poly.pdbx_strand_id
1 'polypeptide(L)'
;MATLPSAIPPATATAAPTNTTSHPAADTTKTSPITDQNPSTNPPPPQTQDDTPQTTSTNPPPTPYFKSLNPSAPQSLLLLHGLLSSHLEYTSVTSHLPSYHILAVDLPGHSRSSALPGPYTIPLMTDAIAALIRSHAHNAQAHIVGLSMGGFVALDLARRYPALCLSVFVTGAAPFSGMFRVMASRPWIPFAVMWFLLDVLPDSVYWFLGRRTGIEVRDDQLRREMRGNRRWEVVRDVYDSILGLGWEEIRGISEVRVLNVAAGRQDDVEATREVGRVWREEGITERLGSRGVVVRKAVHAWDLQFPELFAEGVKAWIEGRELPREFEALD
;
A
#
# COMPACT_ATOMS: atom_id res chain seq x y z
N MET A 1 37.37 35.13 -32.13
CA MET A 1 38.76 35.21 -31.62
C MET A 1 38.78 36.17 -30.44
N ALA A 2 39.01 35.66 -29.24
CA ALA A 2 39.46 36.35 -28.02
C ALA A 2 39.52 35.27 -26.91
N THR A 3 40.50 35.28 -26.02
CA THR A 3 40.81 34.14 -25.12
C THR A 3 40.82 34.52 -23.64
N LEU A 4 40.65 33.50 -22.79
CA LEU A 4 40.73 33.55 -21.33
C LEU A 4 42.12 33.99 -20.82
N PRO A 5 42.18 34.45 -19.56
CA PRO A 5 42.81 33.66 -18.48
C PRO A 5 41.76 33.29 -17.40
N SER A 6 41.74 32.09 -16.81
CA SER A 6 42.77 31.41 -15.98
C SER A 6 43.05 32.18 -14.69
N ALA A 7 43.10 31.64 -13.46
CA ALA A 7 42.70 30.39 -12.81
C ALA A 7 43.13 30.57 -11.32
N ILE A 8 42.53 29.89 -10.34
CA ILE A 8 42.91 30.00 -8.92
C ILE A 8 43.08 28.58 -8.32
N PRO A 9 44.15 28.30 -7.53
CA PRO A 9 44.52 26.94 -7.12
C PRO A 9 43.74 26.41 -5.89
N PRO A 10 43.77 25.08 -5.64
CA PRO A 10 43.11 24.45 -4.49
C PRO A 10 43.88 24.63 -3.18
N ALA A 11 43.16 24.52 -2.05
CA ALA A 11 43.75 24.52 -0.71
C ALA A 11 44.42 23.17 -0.36
N THR A 12 45.53 23.24 0.37
CA THR A 12 46.37 22.08 0.72
C THR A 12 45.87 21.33 1.96
N ALA A 13 45.99 20.00 1.93
CA ALA A 13 45.90 19.16 3.13
C ALA A 13 47.12 19.35 4.06
N THR A 14 47.01 18.94 5.32
CA THR A 14 48.14 18.88 6.26
C THR A 14 47.98 17.62 7.13
N ALA A 15 49.08 16.91 7.37
CA ALA A 15 49.09 15.62 8.06
C ALA A 15 49.32 15.75 9.58
N ALA A 16 49.01 14.68 10.31
CA ALA A 16 49.20 14.58 11.76
C ALA A 16 50.66 14.25 12.16
N PRO A 17 51.02 14.40 13.44
CA PRO A 17 52.02 13.59 14.11
C PRO A 17 51.37 12.43 14.89
N THR A 18 51.97 11.24 14.78
CA THR A 18 51.67 10.09 15.65
C THR A 18 52.48 10.15 16.94
N ASN A 19 52.05 9.47 18.00
CA ASN A 19 53.00 8.82 18.90
C ASN A 19 52.41 7.59 19.60
N THR A 20 53.26 6.62 19.94
CA THR A 20 52.89 5.25 20.39
C THR A 20 53.68 4.81 21.61
N THR A 21 53.03 4.20 22.62
CA THR A 21 53.55 3.23 23.62
C THR A 21 52.49 2.97 24.72
N SER A 22 52.42 1.85 25.46
CA SER A 22 52.76 0.43 25.22
C SER A 22 52.28 -0.44 26.42
N HIS A 23 51.89 -1.71 26.20
CA HIS A 23 51.56 -2.71 27.26
C HIS A 23 52.81 -3.19 28.05
N PRO A 24 52.68 -3.72 29.30
CA PRO A 24 52.21 -5.10 29.67
C PRO A 24 51.02 -5.08 30.69
N ALA A 25 50.29 -6.14 31.10
CA ALA A 25 50.52 -7.59 31.41
C ALA A 25 51.23 -7.84 32.78
N ALA A 26 50.92 -8.84 33.62
CA ALA A 26 49.86 -9.89 33.66
C ALA A 26 49.37 -10.07 35.15
N ASP A 27 49.12 -11.21 35.84
CA ASP A 27 49.21 -12.69 35.63
C ASP A 27 48.34 -13.40 36.75
N THR A 28 47.33 -14.25 36.45
CA THR A 28 47.28 -15.76 36.50
C THR A 28 46.99 -16.49 37.85
N THR A 29 46.56 -17.78 37.73
CA THR A 29 46.60 -18.91 38.72
C THR A 29 45.58 -18.98 39.90
N LYS A 30 45.17 -20.16 40.46
CA LYS A 30 45.27 -21.61 40.08
C LYS A 30 44.34 -22.57 40.90
N THR A 31 44.00 -23.73 40.29
CA THR A 31 43.80 -25.12 40.81
C THR A 31 42.72 -25.55 41.85
N SER A 32 42.15 -26.73 41.53
CA SER A 32 41.34 -27.71 42.32
C SER A 32 42.19 -28.56 43.32
N PRO A 33 41.68 -29.58 44.09
CA PRO A 33 41.23 -30.90 43.53
C PRO A 33 40.23 -31.84 44.32
N ILE A 34 39.54 -32.71 43.56
CA ILE A 34 39.31 -34.19 43.71
C ILE A 34 38.85 -34.83 45.05
N THR A 35 37.83 -35.73 44.98
CA THR A 35 37.82 -37.14 45.48
C THR A 35 36.63 -37.93 44.89
N ASP A 36 36.82 -39.21 44.54
CA ASP A 36 35.83 -40.13 43.92
C ASP A 36 34.94 -40.92 44.91
N GLN A 37 33.75 -41.37 44.47
CA GLN A 37 33.39 -42.80 44.43
C GLN A 37 32.10 -43.12 43.63
N ASN A 38 31.97 -44.40 43.22
CA ASN A 38 30.93 -45.02 42.38
C ASN A 38 29.84 -45.70 43.29
N PRO A 39 28.73 -46.34 42.82
CA PRO A 39 28.36 -46.65 41.43
C PRO A 39 26.87 -46.52 40.98
N SER A 40 26.70 -46.41 39.66
CA SER A 40 25.67 -47.08 38.83
C SER A 40 24.21 -47.17 39.33
N THR A 41 23.37 -46.22 38.90
CA THR A 41 22.03 -46.52 38.34
C THR A 41 21.79 -45.64 37.12
N ASN A 42 21.23 -46.20 36.04
CA ASN A 42 20.87 -45.42 34.84
C ASN A 42 19.47 -44.79 35.02
N PRO A 43 19.32 -43.46 34.89
CA PRO A 43 18.00 -42.87 34.71
C PRO A 43 17.43 -43.22 33.31
N PRO A 44 16.09 -43.19 33.12
CA PRO A 44 15.49 -43.33 31.80
C PRO A 44 15.90 -42.17 30.87
N PRO A 45 15.86 -42.36 29.53
CA PRO A 45 16.16 -41.29 28.58
C PRO A 45 15.17 -40.12 28.76
N PRO A 46 15.61 -38.87 28.55
CA PRO A 46 14.75 -37.71 28.69
C PRO A 46 13.60 -37.75 27.69
N GLN A 47 12.39 -37.49 28.15
CA GLN A 47 11.26 -37.21 27.27
C GLN A 47 11.55 -35.91 26.53
N THR A 48 11.53 -35.95 25.20
CA THR A 48 11.60 -34.77 24.36
C THR A 48 10.34 -33.93 24.58
N GLN A 49 10.48 -32.78 25.24
CA GLN A 49 9.45 -31.76 25.22
C GLN A 49 9.41 -31.16 23.81
N ASP A 50 8.26 -31.25 23.14
CA ASP A 50 8.01 -30.51 21.91
C ASP A 50 7.89 -29.01 22.26
N ASP A 51 9.00 -28.27 22.12
CA ASP A 51 9.03 -26.80 22.20
C ASP A 51 8.32 -26.16 20.98
N THR A 52 7.02 -26.44 20.86
CA THR A 52 6.11 -25.83 19.90
C THR A 52 5.61 -24.50 20.47
N PRO A 53 5.85 -23.34 19.82
CA PRO A 53 5.45 -22.04 20.37
C PRO A 53 3.93 -21.81 20.39
N GLN A 54 3.25 -22.26 21.46
CA GLN A 54 1.83 -21.98 21.69
C GLN A 54 1.59 -20.51 22.10
N THR A 55 1.40 -19.63 21.12
CA THR A 55 0.78 -18.29 21.32
C THR A 55 -0.19 -17.93 20.19
N THR A 56 -1.12 -18.84 19.87
CA THR A 56 -2.30 -18.50 19.06
C THR A 56 -3.21 -17.54 19.84
N SER A 57 -3.06 -16.23 19.59
CA SER A 57 -4.01 -15.22 20.05
C SER A 57 -5.40 -15.57 19.51
N THR A 58 -6.35 -15.86 20.40
CA THR A 58 -7.71 -16.31 20.04
C THR A 58 -8.67 -15.16 19.70
N ASN A 59 -8.21 -13.91 19.76
CA ASN A 59 -8.98 -12.76 19.30
C ASN A 59 -8.97 -12.71 17.77
N PRO A 60 -10.12 -12.47 17.11
CA PRO A 60 -10.14 -12.17 15.68
C PRO A 60 -9.30 -10.91 15.39
N PRO A 61 -8.69 -10.78 14.20
CA PRO A 61 -7.92 -9.59 13.84
C PRO A 61 -8.83 -8.35 13.95
N PRO A 62 -8.36 -7.26 14.57
CA PRO A 62 -9.22 -6.14 14.94
C PRO A 62 -9.77 -5.46 13.68
N THR A 63 -11.10 -5.43 13.57
CA THR A 63 -11.80 -4.92 12.39
C THR A 63 -11.52 -3.42 12.20
N PRO A 64 -11.11 -2.97 11.00
CA PRO A 64 -10.91 -1.56 10.74
C PRO A 64 -12.24 -0.80 10.76
N TYR A 65 -12.19 0.49 11.11
CA TYR A 65 -13.36 1.36 11.05
C TYR A 65 -13.87 1.46 9.61
N PHE A 66 -15.18 1.41 9.44
CA PHE A 66 -15.83 1.67 8.16
C PHE A 66 -17.14 2.44 8.31
N LYS A 67 -17.52 3.10 7.22
CA LYS A 67 -18.81 3.75 7.04
C LYS A 67 -19.66 2.88 6.10
N SER A 68 -20.74 2.33 6.64
CA SER A 68 -21.76 1.60 5.86
C SER A 68 -22.75 2.60 5.24
N LEU A 69 -23.04 2.45 3.95
CA LEU A 69 -24.08 3.21 3.22
C LEU A 69 -24.99 2.25 2.47
N ASN A 70 -26.27 2.60 2.34
CA ASN A 70 -27.29 1.83 1.61
C ASN A 70 -27.33 0.31 1.97
N PRO A 71 -27.36 -0.09 3.26
CA PRO A 71 -27.21 -1.50 3.66
C PRO A 71 -28.29 -2.45 3.09
N SER A 72 -29.43 -1.92 2.64
CA SER A 72 -30.50 -2.68 1.99
C SER A 72 -30.26 -2.96 0.49
N ALA A 73 -29.21 -2.40 -0.11
CA ALA A 73 -28.84 -2.69 -1.50
C ALA A 73 -28.18 -4.08 -1.61
N PRO A 74 -28.44 -4.85 -2.69
CA PRO A 74 -28.21 -6.31 -2.70
C PRO A 74 -26.75 -6.75 -2.89
N GLN A 75 -25.90 -5.87 -3.42
CA GLN A 75 -24.48 -6.17 -3.68
C GLN A 75 -23.60 -5.25 -2.85
N SER A 76 -22.65 -5.81 -2.10
CA SER A 76 -21.68 -5.03 -1.34
C SER A 76 -20.54 -4.52 -2.21
N LEU A 77 -20.11 -3.28 -1.94
CA LEU A 77 -19.04 -2.57 -2.63
C LEU A 77 -18.06 -2.03 -1.60
N LEU A 78 -16.83 -2.54 -1.61
CA LEU A 78 -15.77 -2.14 -0.69
C LEU A 78 -14.91 -1.05 -1.34
N LEU A 79 -14.69 0.07 -0.63
CA LEU A 79 -13.88 1.19 -1.10
C LEU A 79 -12.64 1.37 -0.22
N LEU A 80 -11.45 1.29 -0.82
CA LEU A 80 -10.13 1.25 -0.16
C LEU A 80 -9.25 2.43 -0.59
N HIS A 81 -9.00 3.35 0.33
CA HIS A 81 -8.40 4.66 0.03
C HIS A 81 -6.87 4.64 -0.21
N GLY A 82 -6.35 5.73 -0.76
CA GLY A 82 -4.92 5.97 -0.95
C GLY A 82 -4.11 6.16 0.34
N LEU A 83 -2.78 6.10 0.25
CA LEU A 83 -1.88 6.35 1.38
C LEU A 83 -2.10 7.77 1.94
N LEU A 84 -2.11 7.90 3.27
CA LEU A 84 -2.50 9.09 4.05
C LEU A 84 -3.99 9.43 4.02
N SER A 85 -4.77 8.89 3.09
CA SER A 85 -6.18 9.25 2.93
C SER A 85 -7.09 8.57 3.98
N SER A 86 -8.41 8.66 3.80
CA SER A 86 -9.41 8.03 4.68
C SER A 86 -10.69 7.65 3.92
N HIS A 87 -11.65 7.02 4.59
CA HIS A 87 -12.97 6.70 4.03
C HIS A 87 -13.73 7.92 3.44
N LEU A 88 -13.29 9.15 3.75
CA LEU A 88 -13.85 10.39 3.22
C LEU A 88 -13.48 10.63 1.74
N GLU A 89 -12.38 10.06 1.25
CA GLU A 89 -11.91 10.15 -0.14
C GLU A 89 -13.06 9.90 -1.13
N TYR A 90 -13.77 8.79 -0.94
CA TYR A 90 -14.89 8.39 -1.79
C TYR A 90 -16.21 9.15 -1.55
N THR A 91 -16.27 10.17 -0.68
CA THR A 91 -17.55 10.82 -0.32
C THR A 91 -18.29 11.36 -1.54
N SER A 92 -17.57 12.00 -2.48
CA SER A 92 -18.12 12.45 -3.77
C SER A 92 -18.63 11.27 -4.60
N VAL A 93 -17.77 10.29 -4.85
CA VAL A 93 -18.03 9.06 -5.63
C VAL A 93 -19.26 8.29 -5.12
N THR A 94 -19.43 8.15 -3.80
CA THR A 94 -20.54 7.36 -3.21
C THR A 94 -21.94 7.86 -3.60
N SER A 95 -22.08 9.15 -3.90
CA SER A 95 -23.36 9.74 -4.31
C SER A 95 -23.85 9.24 -5.69
N HIS A 96 -22.93 8.83 -6.56
CA HIS A 96 -23.22 8.27 -7.89
C HIS A 96 -23.38 6.73 -7.89
N LEU A 97 -23.36 6.11 -6.70
CA LEU A 97 -23.38 4.65 -6.45
C LEU A 97 -24.51 4.17 -5.50
N PRO A 98 -25.75 4.71 -5.55
CA PRO A 98 -26.79 4.39 -4.57
C PRO A 98 -27.27 2.93 -4.60
N SER A 99 -27.06 2.22 -5.71
CA SER A 99 -27.49 0.84 -5.93
C SER A 99 -26.62 -0.23 -5.24
N TYR A 100 -25.57 0.16 -4.53
CA TYR A 100 -24.65 -0.75 -3.83
C TYR A 100 -24.65 -0.49 -2.33
N HIS A 101 -24.48 -1.56 -1.55
CA HIS A 101 -24.19 -1.49 -0.11
C HIS A 101 -22.71 -1.15 0.05
N ILE A 102 -22.41 0.12 0.30
CA ILE A 102 -21.03 0.61 0.32
C ILE A 102 -20.42 0.40 1.70
N LEU A 103 -19.22 -0.19 1.72
CA LEU A 103 -18.33 -0.31 2.87
C LEU A 103 -17.09 0.56 2.59
N ALA A 104 -17.11 1.82 3.00
CA ALA A 104 -15.96 2.72 2.86
C ALA A 104 -15.10 2.64 4.12
N VAL A 105 -13.86 2.15 4.00
CA VAL A 105 -13.04 1.71 5.14
C VAL A 105 -11.88 2.68 5.40
N ASP A 106 -11.61 3.01 6.67
CA ASP A 106 -10.31 3.57 7.08
C ASP A 106 -9.33 2.40 7.23
N LEU A 107 -8.32 2.31 6.36
CA LEU A 107 -7.33 1.22 6.41
C LEU A 107 -6.48 1.28 7.69
N PRO A 108 -5.94 0.15 8.19
CA PRO A 108 -5.05 0.13 9.35
C PRO A 108 -3.98 1.22 9.31
N GLY A 109 -3.78 1.91 10.44
CA GLY A 109 -2.87 3.04 10.55
C GLY A 109 -3.46 4.41 10.17
N HIS A 110 -4.63 4.46 9.53
CA HIS A 110 -5.28 5.68 9.04
C HIS A 110 -6.54 6.04 9.83
N SER A 111 -6.78 7.34 10.03
CA SER A 111 -7.96 7.96 10.62
C SER A 111 -8.50 7.22 11.84
N ARG A 112 -9.69 6.60 11.77
CA ARG A 112 -10.33 5.92 12.91
C ARG A 112 -9.77 4.52 13.16
N SER A 113 -9.00 3.98 12.21
CA SER A 113 -8.19 2.76 12.31
C SER A 113 -6.72 3.03 12.66
N SER A 114 -6.36 4.28 13.02
CA SER A 114 -4.98 4.67 13.34
C SER A 114 -4.41 3.99 14.59
N ALA A 115 -5.28 3.56 15.52
CA ALA A 115 -4.92 2.83 16.73
C ALA A 115 -4.76 1.31 16.52
N LEU A 116 -4.98 0.78 15.31
CA LEU A 116 -4.71 -0.63 15.02
C LEU A 116 -3.19 -0.89 15.01
N PRO A 117 -2.71 -2.05 15.51
CA PRO A 117 -1.29 -2.36 15.57
C PRO A 117 -0.69 -2.54 14.17
N GLY A 118 0.54 -2.05 14.00
CA GLY A 118 1.38 -2.34 12.84
C GLY A 118 2.22 -3.62 13.01
N PRO A 119 3.18 -3.89 12.10
CA PRO A 119 3.62 -3.02 11.00
C PRO A 119 2.54 -2.85 9.92
N TYR A 120 2.45 -1.66 9.33
CA TYR A 120 1.35 -1.29 8.41
C TYR A 120 1.60 -1.80 6.99
N THR A 121 1.78 -3.10 6.84
CA THR A 121 2.06 -3.76 5.56
C THR A 121 0.79 -4.03 4.75
N ILE A 122 0.93 -4.17 3.43
CA ILE A 122 -0.18 -4.53 2.54
C ILE A 122 -0.83 -5.86 2.99
N PRO A 123 -0.09 -6.96 3.29
CA PRO A 123 -0.69 -8.19 3.80
C PRO A 123 -1.50 -8.04 5.09
N LEU A 124 -1.07 -7.20 6.04
CA LEU A 124 -1.83 -6.93 7.27
C LEU A 124 -3.13 -6.17 6.98
N MET A 125 -3.09 -5.21 6.05
CA MET A 125 -4.29 -4.53 5.57
C MET A 125 -5.24 -5.48 4.84
N THR A 126 -4.72 -6.35 3.96
CA THR A 126 -5.48 -7.40 3.28
C THR A 126 -6.22 -8.29 4.27
N ASP A 127 -5.59 -8.69 5.38
CA ASP A 127 -6.17 -9.64 6.33
C ASP A 127 -7.27 -9.00 7.19
N ALA A 128 -7.05 -7.74 7.60
CA ALA A 128 -8.05 -6.90 8.25
C ALA A 128 -9.28 -6.66 7.34
N ILE A 129 -9.06 -6.44 6.05
CA ILE A 129 -10.11 -6.31 5.04
C ILE A 129 -10.83 -7.63 4.79
N ALA A 130 -10.10 -8.75 4.67
CA ALA A 130 -10.68 -10.06 4.47
C ALA A 130 -11.54 -10.51 5.68
N ALA A 131 -11.22 -10.06 6.89
CA ALA A 131 -12.09 -10.21 8.06
C ALA A 131 -13.34 -9.33 7.94
N LEU A 132 -13.19 -8.05 7.61
CA LEU A 132 -14.30 -7.10 7.43
C LEU A 132 -15.33 -7.59 6.39
N ILE A 133 -14.88 -8.08 5.23
CA ILE A 133 -15.78 -8.60 4.18
C ILE A 133 -16.59 -9.79 4.72
N ARG A 134 -15.94 -10.75 5.39
CA ARG A 134 -16.61 -11.94 5.97
C ARG A 134 -17.66 -11.58 7.03
N SER A 135 -17.45 -10.49 7.77
CA SER A 135 -18.34 -10.07 8.87
C SER A 135 -19.43 -9.07 8.45
N HIS A 136 -19.25 -8.32 7.35
CA HIS A 136 -20.09 -7.16 7.04
C HIS A 136 -20.53 -7.03 5.57
N ALA A 137 -19.99 -7.82 4.64
CA ALA A 137 -20.48 -7.83 3.25
C ALA A 137 -21.56 -8.89 3.05
N HIS A 138 -22.53 -8.61 2.17
CA HIS A 138 -23.58 -9.55 1.79
C HIS A 138 -22.97 -10.83 1.22
N ASN A 139 -23.44 -11.99 1.72
CA ASN A 139 -22.91 -13.31 1.36
C ASN A 139 -21.40 -13.51 1.61
N ALA A 140 -20.76 -12.66 2.44
CA ALA A 140 -19.31 -12.62 2.65
C ALA A 140 -18.49 -12.33 1.36
N GLN A 141 -19.07 -11.61 0.39
CA GLN A 141 -18.39 -11.22 -0.85
C GLN A 141 -18.65 -9.74 -1.20
N ALA A 142 -17.70 -9.09 -1.85
CA ALA A 142 -17.85 -7.71 -2.30
C ALA A 142 -17.21 -7.47 -3.67
N HIS A 143 -17.72 -6.48 -4.41
CA HIS A 143 -16.94 -5.81 -5.45
C HIS A 143 -15.91 -4.90 -4.77
N ILE A 144 -14.67 -4.89 -5.24
CA ILE A 144 -13.56 -4.19 -4.58
C ILE A 144 -13.10 -3.02 -5.45
N VAL A 145 -13.00 -1.83 -4.86
CA VAL A 145 -12.47 -0.61 -5.47
C VAL A 145 -11.30 -0.11 -4.63
N GLY A 146 -10.12 0.08 -5.23
CA GLY A 146 -8.93 0.52 -4.50
C GLY A 146 -8.12 1.58 -5.24
N LEU A 147 -7.76 2.65 -4.53
CA LEU A 147 -6.89 3.72 -5.03
C LEU A 147 -5.49 3.59 -4.42
N SER A 148 -4.44 3.60 -5.25
CA SER A 148 -3.04 3.62 -4.82
C SER A 148 -2.73 2.46 -3.85
N MET A 149 -2.33 2.75 -2.60
CA MET A 149 -2.22 1.80 -1.49
C MET A 149 -3.43 0.86 -1.37
N GLY A 150 -4.66 1.38 -1.36
CA GLY A 150 -5.88 0.57 -1.33
C GLY A 150 -6.06 -0.29 -2.58
N GLY A 151 -5.49 0.12 -3.71
CA GLY A 151 -5.37 -0.69 -4.92
C GLY A 151 -4.39 -1.87 -4.75
N PHE A 152 -3.23 -1.66 -4.12
CA PHE A 152 -2.31 -2.76 -3.78
C PHE A 152 -2.94 -3.75 -2.77
N VAL A 153 -3.71 -3.25 -1.79
CA VAL A 153 -4.53 -4.11 -0.90
C VAL A 153 -5.57 -4.90 -1.69
N ALA A 154 -6.27 -4.28 -2.64
CA ALA A 154 -7.25 -4.97 -3.47
C ALA A 154 -6.62 -6.06 -4.39
N LEU A 155 -5.41 -5.83 -4.90
CA LEU A 155 -4.66 -6.82 -5.69
C LEU A 155 -4.19 -8.00 -4.82
N ASP A 156 -3.64 -7.75 -3.63
CA ASP A 156 -3.24 -8.82 -2.70
C ASP A 156 -4.45 -9.61 -2.15
N LEU A 157 -5.59 -8.93 -1.92
CA LEU A 157 -6.87 -9.54 -1.58
C LEU A 157 -7.37 -10.47 -2.69
N ALA A 158 -7.33 -10.03 -3.95
CA ALA A 158 -7.72 -10.85 -5.11
C ALA A 158 -6.84 -12.09 -5.27
N ARG A 159 -5.57 -12.01 -4.90
CA ARG A 159 -4.57 -13.09 -4.98
C ARG A 159 -4.68 -14.09 -3.83
N ARG A 160 -4.96 -13.63 -2.60
CA ARG A 160 -4.93 -14.45 -1.37
C ARG A 160 -6.32 -14.92 -0.93
N TYR A 161 -7.35 -14.17 -1.27
CA TYR A 161 -8.75 -14.43 -0.88
C TYR A 161 -9.70 -14.22 -2.06
N PRO A 162 -9.47 -14.85 -3.24
CA PRO A 162 -10.25 -14.63 -4.46
C PRO A 162 -11.76 -14.84 -4.24
N ALA A 163 -12.14 -15.84 -3.44
CA ALA A 163 -13.53 -16.13 -3.10
C ALA A 163 -14.29 -14.98 -2.40
N LEU A 164 -13.61 -13.98 -1.84
CA LEU A 164 -14.24 -12.79 -1.25
C LEU A 164 -14.54 -11.67 -2.27
N CYS A 165 -14.02 -11.79 -3.50
CA CYS A 165 -13.99 -10.72 -4.49
C CYS A 165 -14.89 -11.04 -5.69
N LEU A 166 -15.97 -10.30 -5.88
CA LEU A 166 -16.90 -10.44 -7.02
C LEU A 166 -16.30 -9.85 -8.31
N SER A 167 -15.59 -8.73 -8.19
CA SER A 167 -14.75 -8.12 -9.23
C SER A 167 -13.83 -7.09 -8.58
N VAL A 168 -12.72 -6.74 -9.22
CA VAL A 168 -11.78 -5.74 -8.70
C VAL A 168 -11.57 -4.61 -9.69
N PHE A 169 -11.63 -3.38 -9.20
CA PHE A 169 -11.28 -2.14 -9.91
C PHE A 169 -10.16 -1.46 -9.11
N VAL A 170 -9.00 -1.21 -9.70
CA VAL A 170 -7.91 -0.48 -9.04
C VAL A 170 -7.41 0.67 -9.90
N THR A 171 -6.91 1.72 -9.24
CA THR A 171 -6.23 2.81 -9.92
C THR A 171 -4.90 3.16 -9.24
N GLY A 172 -3.88 3.49 -10.03
CA GLY A 172 -2.55 3.85 -9.52
C GLY A 172 -1.81 2.71 -8.79
N ALA A 173 -2.13 1.45 -9.12
CA ALA A 173 -1.61 0.27 -8.44
C ALA A 173 -1.00 -0.75 -9.42
N ALA A 174 0.28 -0.57 -9.74
CA ALA A 174 1.08 -1.49 -10.56
C ALA A 174 2.51 -1.60 -9.98
N PRO A 175 3.25 -2.69 -10.20
CA PRO A 175 4.60 -2.86 -9.67
C PRO A 175 5.53 -1.70 -10.09
N PHE A 176 6.05 -0.95 -9.11
CA PHE A 176 6.78 0.29 -9.40
C PHE A 176 8.02 0.04 -10.28
N SER A 177 8.09 0.79 -11.39
CA SER A 177 9.20 0.82 -12.34
C SER A 177 10.11 2.04 -12.15
N GLY A 178 11.26 2.06 -12.84
CA GLY A 178 12.08 3.26 -13.08
C GLY A 178 12.26 4.20 -11.88
N MET A 179 11.97 5.50 -12.09
CA MET A 179 12.11 6.54 -11.06
C MET A 179 11.12 6.35 -9.90
N PHE A 180 9.90 5.85 -10.15
CA PHE A 180 8.93 5.54 -9.09
C PHE A 180 9.49 4.51 -8.10
N ARG A 181 10.17 3.47 -8.59
CA ARG A 181 10.85 2.47 -7.73
C ARG A 181 12.01 3.09 -6.94
N VAL A 182 12.77 4.01 -7.54
CA VAL A 182 13.89 4.70 -6.86
C VAL A 182 13.40 5.62 -5.73
N MET A 183 12.25 6.27 -5.91
CA MET A 183 11.60 7.09 -4.87
C MET A 183 10.93 6.23 -3.80
N ALA A 184 10.17 5.19 -4.18
CA ALA A 184 9.51 4.28 -3.25
C ALA A 184 10.52 3.55 -2.34
N SER A 185 11.66 3.10 -2.89
CA SER A 185 12.78 2.49 -2.12
C SER A 185 13.52 3.45 -1.18
N ARG A 186 13.02 4.68 -1.03
CA ARG A 186 13.49 5.70 -0.08
C ARG A 186 12.27 6.38 0.54
N PRO A 187 11.50 5.73 1.44
CA PRO A 187 10.22 6.26 1.94
C PRO A 187 10.29 7.66 2.57
N TRP A 188 11.48 8.12 2.97
CA TRP A 188 11.71 9.49 3.42
C TRP A 188 11.45 10.55 2.33
N ILE A 189 11.60 10.21 1.04
CA ILE A 189 11.31 11.10 -0.09
C ILE A 189 9.81 11.42 -0.17
N PRO A 190 8.89 10.45 -0.37
CA PRO A 190 7.46 10.74 -0.34
C PRO A 190 7.00 11.28 1.02
N PHE A 191 7.58 10.85 2.15
CA PHE A 191 7.28 11.44 3.46
C PHE A 191 7.59 12.95 3.51
N ALA A 192 8.78 13.38 3.05
CA ALA A 192 9.18 14.79 3.04
C ALA A 192 8.34 15.62 2.04
N VAL A 193 8.02 15.06 0.87
CA VAL A 193 7.12 15.70 -0.10
C VAL A 193 5.72 15.89 0.49
N MET A 194 5.16 14.86 1.12
CA MET A 194 3.82 14.96 1.73
C MET A 194 3.80 15.86 2.97
N TRP A 195 4.89 15.92 3.76
CA TRP A 195 5.02 16.90 4.84
C TRP A 195 5.02 18.33 4.31
N PHE A 196 5.74 18.61 3.22
CA PHE A 196 5.72 19.92 2.60
C PHE A 196 4.33 20.28 2.05
N LEU A 197 3.68 19.35 1.36
CA LEU A 197 2.35 19.55 0.76
C LEU A 197 1.23 19.71 1.79
N LEU A 198 1.26 18.94 2.88
CA LEU A 198 0.19 18.92 3.88
C LEU A 198 0.43 19.92 5.01
N ASP A 199 1.63 19.99 5.57
CA ASP A 199 1.90 20.72 6.83
C ASP A 199 2.52 22.10 6.61
N VAL A 200 3.40 22.25 5.61
CA VAL A 200 4.13 23.52 5.36
C VAL A 200 3.35 24.46 4.44
N LEU A 201 2.68 23.92 3.42
CA LEU A 201 1.96 24.72 2.41
C LEU A 201 0.68 25.35 2.99
N PRO A 202 0.54 26.69 2.97
CA PRO A 202 -0.65 27.38 3.48
C PRO A 202 -1.93 26.92 2.79
N ASP A 203 -3.03 26.90 3.53
CA ASP A 203 -4.23 26.19 3.08
C ASP A 203 -4.80 26.70 1.76
N SER A 204 -4.72 28.02 1.53
CA SER A 204 -5.08 28.69 0.28
C SER A 204 -4.24 28.25 -0.93
N VAL A 205 -2.95 27.96 -0.74
CA VAL A 205 -2.03 27.56 -1.82
C VAL A 205 -2.26 26.11 -2.21
N TYR A 206 -2.41 25.20 -1.24
CA TYR A 206 -2.80 23.81 -1.51
C TYR A 206 -4.15 23.74 -2.25
N TRP A 207 -5.17 24.47 -1.79
CA TRP A 207 -6.47 24.50 -2.48
C TRP A 207 -6.44 25.23 -3.83
N PHE A 208 -5.42 26.05 -4.11
CA PHE A 208 -5.15 26.57 -5.45
C PHE A 208 -4.46 25.52 -6.35
N LEU A 209 -3.53 24.72 -5.81
CA LEU A 209 -2.87 23.63 -6.53
C LEU A 209 -3.84 22.48 -6.87
N GLY A 210 -4.75 22.11 -5.97
CA GLY A 210 -5.82 21.13 -6.27
C GLY A 210 -6.75 21.59 -7.39
N ARG A 211 -7.16 22.87 -7.40
CA ARG A 211 -7.94 23.42 -8.52
C ARG A 211 -7.14 23.53 -9.81
N ARG A 212 -5.80 23.66 -9.75
CA ARG A 212 -4.93 23.54 -10.94
C ARG A 212 -4.87 22.13 -11.52
N THR A 213 -5.16 21.08 -10.74
CA THR A 213 -5.33 19.70 -11.26
C THR A 213 -6.76 19.38 -11.67
N GLY A 214 -7.74 20.19 -11.27
CA GLY A 214 -9.18 19.98 -11.51
C GLY A 214 -9.93 19.35 -10.33
N ILE A 215 -9.29 19.23 -9.17
CA ILE A 215 -9.98 18.88 -7.92
C ILE A 215 -10.63 20.16 -7.37
N GLU A 216 -11.92 20.32 -7.66
CA GLU A 216 -12.69 21.51 -7.24
C GLU A 216 -13.26 21.38 -5.83
N VAL A 217 -13.51 20.16 -5.35
CA VAL A 217 -14.06 19.87 -4.03
C VAL A 217 -13.05 20.27 -2.94
N ARG A 218 -13.42 21.21 -2.08
CA ARG A 218 -12.68 21.54 -0.86
C ARG A 218 -13.24 20.74 0.32
N ASP A 219 -12.56 19.67 0.69
CA ASP A 219 -12.80 18.95 1.95
C ASP A 219 -11.69 19.24 2.97
N ASP A 220 -11.96 20.18 3.88
CA ASP A 220 -11.06 20.50 4.98
C ASP A 220 -11.03 19.40 6.07
N GLN A 221 -11.99 18.46 6.13
CA GLN A 221 -11.92 17.32 7.05
C GLN A 221 -10.98 16.24 6.51
N LEU A 222 -11.18 15.79 5.27
CA LEU A 222 -10.27 14.85 4.60
C LEU A 222 -8.82 15.35 4.70
N ARG A 223 -8.59 16.65 4.44
CA ARG A 223 -7.24 17.23 4.58
C ARG A 223 -6.68 17.24 6.01
N ARG A 224 -7.52 17.41 7.05
CA ARG A 224 -7.08 17.26 8.46
C ARG A 224 -6.73 15.82 8.78
N GLU A 225 -7.50 14.87 8.26
CA GLU A 225 -7.22 13.44 8.39
C GLU A 225 -5.92 13.05 7.68
N MET A 226 -5.67 13.55 6.46
CA MET A 226 -4.38 13.39 5.75
C MET A 226 -3.18 13.91 6.55
N ARG A 227 -3.31 15.07 7.22
CA ARG A 227 -2.27 15.58 8.13
C ARG A 227 -2.01 14.62 9.30
N GLY A 228 -3.07 14.11 9.93
CA GLY A 228 -2.96 13.14 11.05
C GLY A 228 -2.39 11.77 10.65
N ASN A 229 -2.66 11.34 9.43
CA ASN A 229 -2.25 10.03 8.92
C ASN A 229 -0.79 9.99 8.44
N ARG A 230 -0.13 11.15 8.27
CA ARG A 230 1.27 11.29 7.84
C ARG A 230 2.28 10.93 8.95
N ARG A 231 2.14 9.74 9.52
CA ARG A 231 3.07 9.16 10.49
C ARG A 231 4.22 8.44 9.77
N TRP A 232 5.41 8.48 10.34
CA TRP A 232 6.61 7.95 9.67
C TRP A 232 6.55 6.43 9.50
N GLU A 233 6.10 5.73 10.54
CA GLU A 233 5.93 4.29 10.54
C GLU A 233 4.90 3.81 9.51
N VAL A 234 3.78 4.54 9.34
CA VAL A 234 2.76 4.21 8.33
C VAL A 234 3.32 4.38 6.92
N VAL A 235 3.98 5.50 6.62
CA VAL A 235 4.54 5.76 5.28
C VAL A 235 5.68 4.78 4.96
N ARG A 236 6.58 4.51 5.91
CA ARG A 236 7.66 3.52 5.74
C ARG A 236 7.10 2.13 5.45
N ASP A 237 6.28 1.59 6.35
CA ASP A 237 5.81 0.20 6.29
C ASP A 237 5.00 -0.07 5.01
N VAL A 238 4.21 0.91 4.57
CA VAL A 238 3.44 0.81 3.32
C VAL A 238 4.35 0.81 2.10
N TYR A 239 5.32 1.74 1.99
CA TYR A 239 6.23 1.76 0.83
C TYR A 239 7.14 0.53 0.77
N ASP A 240 7.70 0.11 1.92
CA ASP A 240 8.51 -1.10 2.03
C ASP A 240 7.69 -2.34 1.62
N SER A 241 6.41 -2.40 1.99
CA SER A 241 5.51 -3.50 1.61
C SER A 241 5.05 -3.46 0.16
N ILE A 242 4.80 -2.27 -0.44
CA ILE A 242 4.37 -2.15 -1.85
C ILE A 242 5.51 -2.55 -2.79
N LEU A 243 6.77 -2.27 -2.44
CA LEU A 243 7.94 -2.68 -3.24
C LEU A 243 8.10 -4.19 -3.40
N GLY A 244 7.48 -4.96 -2.50
CA GLY A 244 7.43 -6.43 -2.53
C GLY A 244 6.34 -7.00 -3.43
N LEU A 245 5.37 -6.21 -3.91
CA LEU A 245 4.39 -6.68 -4.91
C LEU A 245 5.00 -6.55 -6.31
N GLY A 246 5.48 -7.68 -6.83
CA GLY A 246 6.15 -7.79 -8.13
C GLY A 246 5.27 -8.41 -9.21
N TRP A 247 5.92 -8.90 -10.26
CA TRP A 247 5.24 -9.47 -11.43
C TRP A 247 4.67 -10.87 -11.18
N GLU A 248 5.27 -11.66 -10.27
CA GLU A 248 4.72 -12.97 -9.88
C GLU A 248 3.40 -12.82 -9.10
N GLU A 249 3.30 -11.81 -8.23
CA GLU A 249 2.06 -11.49 -7.53
C GLU A 249 0.96 -11.07 -8.51
N ILE A 250 1.29 -10.33 -9.57
CA ILE A 250 0.34 -9.94 -10.64
C ILE A 250 -0.11 -11.14 -11.46
N ARG A 251 0.78 -12.08 -11.82
CA ARG A 251 0.43 -13.35 -12.49
C ARG A 251 -0.50 -14.21 -11.63
N GLY A 252 -0.27 -14.23 -10.32
CA GLY A 252 -1.05 -15.02 -9.37
C GLY A 252 -2.55 -14.65 -9.33
N ILE A 253 -2.94 -13.44 -9.76
CA ILE A 253 -4.34 -12.98 -9.77
C ILE A 253 -5.06 -13.58 -10.99
N SER A 254 -5.39 -14.87 -10.88
CA SER A 254 -5.82 -15.71 -12.00
C SER A 254 -7.26 -16.26 -11.89
N GLU A 255 -7.95 -15.96 -10.78
CA GLU A 255 -9.33 -16.38 -10.45
C GLU A 255 -10.37 -15.25 -10.51
N VAL A 256 -9.96 -13.98 -10.32
CA VAL A 256 -10.88 -12.82 -10.21
C VAL A 256 -10.59 -11.80 -11.31
N ARG A 257 -11.65 -11.23 -11.91
CA ARG A 257 -11.50 -10.20 -12.94
C ARG A 257 -11.03 -8.86 -12.35
N VAL A 258 -9.97 -8.29 -12.94
CA VAL A 258 -9.37 -7.01 -12.50
C VAL A 258 -9.31 -5.98 -13.62
N LEU A 259 -9.82 -4.78 -13.38
CA LEU A 259 -9.52 -3.60 -14.19
C LEU A 259 -8.46 -2.77 -13.48
N ASN A 260 -7.33 -2.52 -14.13
CA ASN A 260 -6.26 -1.68 -13.61
C ASN A 260 -6.19 -0.36 -14.40
N VAL A 261 -6.35 0.78 -13.72
CA VAL A 261 -6.53 2.10 -14.32
C VAL A 261 -5.35 3.01 -13.98
N ALA A 262 -4.65 3.51 -15.01
CA ALA A 262 -3.68 4.57 -14.84
C ALA A 262 -4.34 5.95 -14.95
N ALA A 263 -4.10 6.81 -13.96
CA ALA A 263 -4.38 8.23 -14.05
C ALA A 263 -3.30 8.92 -14.92
N GLY A 264 -3.61 9.13 -16.20
CA GLY A 264 -2.62 9.35 -17.25
C GLY A 264 -1.78 10.63 -17.18
N ARG A 265 -1.97 11.50 -16.18
CA ARG A 265 -1.11 12.66 -15.91
C ARG A 265 -0.10 12.46 -14.77
N GLN A 266 -0.21 11.40 -13.97
CA GLN A 266 0.60 11.22 -12.76
C GLN A 266 1.03 9.77 -12.47
N ASP A 267 0.26 8.78 -12.92
CA ASP A 267 0.57 7.37 -12.68
C ASP A 267 1.60 6.81 -13.68
N ASP A 268 2.21 5.67 -13.32
CA ASP A 268 3.03 4.87 -14.23
C ASP A 268 2.13 4.10 -15.23
N VAL A 269 1.77 4.80 -16.31
CA VAL A 269 0.97 4.25 -17.43
C VAL A 269 1.67 3.06 -18.08
N GLU A 270 3.01 3.02 -18.06
CA GLU A 270 3.78 1.92 -18.64
C GLU A 270 3.70 0.67 -17.78
N ALA A 271 3.87 0.79 -16.46
CA ALA A 271 3.64 -0.32 -15.53
C ALA A 271 2.19 -0.83 -15.60
N THR A 272 1.21 0.03 -15.85
CA THR A 272 -0.20 -0.39 -16.02
C THR A 272 -0.45 -1.09 -17.37
N ARG A 273 0.24 -0.70 -18.45
CA ARG A 273 0.25 -1.47 -19.71
C ARG A 273 0.89 -2.83 -19.49
N GLU A 274 2.00 -2.89 -18.78
CA GLU A 274 2.74 -4.12 -18.49
C GLU A 274 1.90 -5.11 -17.67
N VAL A 275 1.13 -4.64 -16.66
CA VAL A 275 0.11 -5.48 -15.99
C VAL A 275 -0.91 -6.05 -16.99
N GLY A 276 -1.38 -5.23 -17.94
CA GLY A 276 -2.27 -5.68 -19.02
C GLY A 276 -1.62 -6.72 -19.95
N ARG A 277 -0.35 -6.53 -20.32
CA ARG A 277 0.43 -7.47 -21.14
C ARG A 277 0.59 -8.82 -20.43
N VAL A 278 0.98 -8.81 -19.15
CA VAL A 278 1.11 -10.02 -18.32
C VAL A 278 -0.21 -10.79 -18.26
N TRP A 279 -1.35 -10.12 -18.04
CA TRP A 279 -2.65 -10.81 -18.03
C TRP A 279 -3.10 -11.32 -19.41
N ARG A 280 -2.66 -10.74 -20.52
CA ARG A 280 -2.84 -11.33 -21.87
C ARG A 280 -1.98 -12.58 -22.06
N GLU A 281 -0.72 -12.54 -21.62
CA GLU A 281 0.22 -13.66 -21.79
C GLU A 281 -0.13 -14.90 -20.95
N GLU A 282 -0.67 -14.70 -19.74
CA GLU A 282 -1.20 -15.78 -18.88
C GLU A 282 -2.65 -16.21 -19.24
N GLY A 283 -3.21 -15.70 -20.34
CA GLY A 283 -4.59 -15.97 -20.78
C GLY A 283 -5.67 -15.54 -19.77
N ILE A 284 -5.36 -14.62 -18.86
CA ILE A 284 -6.28 -14.10 -17.84
C ILE A 284 -7.24 -13.09 -18.47
N THR A 285 -6.78 -12.30 -19.45
CA THR A 285 -7.59 -11.34 -20.21
C THR A 285 -8.73 -12.04 -20.95
N GLU A 286 -8.47 -13.19 -21.56
CA GLU A 286 -9.44 -13.94 -22.36
C GLU A 286 -10.41 -14.73 -21.48
N ARG A 287 -9.94 -15.27 -20.34
CA ARG A 287 -10.77 -16.02 -19.39
C ARG A 287 -11.67 -15.15 -18.52
N LEU A 288 -11.17 -14.01 -18.04
CA LEU A 288 -11.82 -13.19 -17.01
C LEU A 288 -12.09 -11.75 -17.45
N GLY A 289 -11.57 -11.33 -18.60
CA GLY A 289 -11.68 -9.96 -19.09
C GLY A 289 -10.73 -8.95 -18.44
N SER A 290 -9.83 -9.38 -17.55
CA SER A 290 -8.89 -8.50 -16.83
C SER A 290 -8.00 -7.71 -17.78
N ARG A 291 -7.74 -6.42 -17.51
CA ARG A 291 -6.96 -5.56 -18.43
C ARG A 291 -6.41 -4.29 -17.77
N GLY A 292 -5.38 -3.72 -18.39
CA GLY A 292 -4.92 -2.35 -18.13
C GLY A 292 -5.63 -1.32 -19.02
N VAL A 293 -5.96 -0.16 -18.46
CA VAL A 293 -6.54 1.00 -19.17
C VAL A 293 -5.95 2.31 -18.63
N VAL A 294 -6.12 3.42 -19.36
CA VAL A 294 -5.68 4.76 -18.95
C VAL A 294 -6.80 5.79 -19.10
N VAL A 295 -6.98 6.62 -18.07
CA VAL A 295 -7.82 7.83 -18.17
C VAL A 295 -6.87 9.02 -18.39
N ARG A 296 -6.65 9.42 -19.65
CA ARG A 296 -5.54 10.34 -20.00
C ARG A 296 -5.57 11.73 -19.34
N LYS A 297 -6.74 12.19 -18.89
CA LYS A 297 -6.92 13.50 -18.23
C LYS A 297 -6.85 13.41 -16.69
N ALA A 298 -6.83 12.19 -16.14
CA ALA A 298 -6.87 11.95 -14.70
C ALA A 298 -5.52 12.28 -14.02
N VAL A 299 -5.59 12.81 -12.79
CA VAL A 299 -4.49 12.86 -11.81
C VAL A 299 -4.65 11.74 -10.77
N HIS A 300 -3.66 11.47 -9.92
CA HIS A 300 -3.66 10.28 -9.05
C HIS A 300 -4.95 10.10 -8.24
N ALA A 301 -5.42 11.18 -7.61
CA ALA A 301 -6.74 11.27 -6.95
C ALA A 301 -7.81 11.80 -7.92
N TRP A 302 -8.14 11.03 -8.97
CA TRP A 302 -9.16 11.41 -9.96
C TRP A 302 -10.59 11.00 -9.59
N ASP A 303 -10.75 10.20 -8.56
CA ASP A 303 -11.98 10.04 -7.79
C ASP A 303 -12.46 11.40 -7.21
N LEU A 304 -11.52 12.26 -6.78
CA LEU A 304 -11.80 13.64 -6.33
C LEU A 304 -11.91 14.65 -7.49
N GLN A 305 -11.35 14.33 -8.66
CA GLN A 305 -11.32 15.20 -9.85
C GLN A 305 -12.56 14.99 -10.74
N PHE A 306 -12.98 13.74 -10.93
CA PHE A 306 -14.04 13.30 -11.82
C PHE A 306 -14.91 12.20 -11.15
N PRO A 307 -15.54 12.48 -9.98
CA PRO A 307 -16.24 11.47 -9.18
C PRO A 307 -17.35 10.71 -9.92
N GLU A 308 -18.05 11.40 -10.83
CA GLU A 308 -19.09 10.79 -11.66
C GLU A 308 -18.49 9.76 -12.64
N LEU A 309 -17.47 10.15 -13.40
CA LEU A 309 -16.76 9.27 -14.35
C LEU A 309 -16.11 8.07 -13.64
N PHE A 310 -15.57 8.29 -12.44
CA PHE A 310 -15.02 7.23 -11.59
C PHE A 310 -16.13 6.22 -11.22
N ALA A 311 -17.26 6.71 -10.73
CA ALA A 311 -18.42 5.87 -10.41
C ALA A 311 -19.02 5.16 -11.65
N GLU A 312 -19.04 5.80 -12.81
CA GLU A 312 -19.47 5.20 -14.07
C GLU A 312 -18.55 4.07 -14.53
N GLY A 313 -17.22 4.24 -14.42
CA GLY A 313 -16.25 3.17 -14.68
C GLY A 313 -16.41 1.99 -13.72
N VAL A 314 -16.62 2.27 -12.42
CA VAL A 314 -16.91 1.24 -11.40
C VAL A 314 -18.21 0.48 -11.74
N LYS A 315 -19.31 1.19 -12.04
CA LYS A 315 -20.59 0.58 -12.47
C LYS A 315 -20.42 -0.27 -13.72
N ALA A 316 -19.85 0.29 -14.78
CA ALA A 316 -19.64 -0.42 -16.04
C ALA A 316 -18.80 -1.69 -15.87
N TRP A 317 -17.73 -1.63 -15.07
CA TRP A 317 -16.90 -2.79 -14.78
C TRP A 317 -17.67 -3.89 -14.03
N ILE A 318 -18.36 -3.53 -12.94
CA ILE A 318 -19.18 -4.43 -12.11
C ILE A 318 -20.29 -5.09 -12.95
N GLU A 319 -21.01 -4.29 -13.72
CA GLU A 319 -22.17 -4.69 -14.52
C GLU A 319 -21.76 -5.41 -15.84
N GLY A 320 -20.45 -5.50 -16.13
CA GLY A 320 -19.94 -6.14 -17.35
C GLY A 320 -20.25 -5.37 -18.65
N ARG A 321 -20.55 -4.07 -18.55
CA ARG A 321 -20.83 -3.19 -19.68
C ARG A 321 -19.55 -2.63 -20.29
N GLU A 322 -19.67 -2.02 -21.47
CA GLU A 322 -18.63 -1.19 -22.05
C GLU A 322 -18.27 -0.03 -21.09
N LEU A 323 -16.97 0.23 -20.94
CA LEU A 323 -16.45 1.32 -20.11
C LEU A 323 -16.74 2.68 -20.76
N PRO A 324 -16.84 3.78 -19.99
CA PRO A 324 -16.89 5.12 -20.57
C PRO A 324 -15.69 5.36 -21.51
N ARG A 325 -15.92 6.07 -22.62
CA ARG A 325 -14.92 6.32 -23.68
C ARG A 325 -13.61 6.96 -23.20
N GLU A 326 -13.62 7.60 -22.03
CA GLU A 326 -12.45 8.19 -21.37
C GLU A 326 -11.48 7.13 -20.79
N PHE A 327 -11.89 5.86 -20.68
CA PHE A 327 -11.05 4.72 -20.29
C PHE A 327 -10.44 4.06 -21.54
N GLU A 328 -9.30 4.57 -21.99
CA GLU A 328 -8.63 4.06 -23.19
C GLU A 328 -7.84 2.78 -22.89
N ALA A 329 -7.91 1.78 -23.78
CA ALA A 329 -7.20 0.52 -23.61
C ALA A 329 -5.67 0.69 -23.61
N LEU A 330 -4.98 -0.12 -22.78
CA LEU A 330 -3.53 -0.28 -22.83
C LEU A 330 -3.19 -1.61 -23.50
N ASP A 331 -3.35 -1.61 -24.82
CA ASP A 331 -2.91 -2.66 -25.75
C ASP A 331 -1.38 -2.69 -25.87
#